data_AF-A0A816FQH2-F1
#
_entry.id   AF-A0A816FQH2-F1
#
_cell.length_a   1.000
_cell.length_b   1.000
_cell.length_c   1.000
_cell.angle_alpha   90.00
_cell.angle_beta   90.00
_cell.angle_gamma   90.00
#
_symmetry.space_group_name_H-M   'P 1'
#
loop_
_entity.id
_entity.type
_entity.pdbx_description
1 polymer ?
#
loop_
_entity_poly.entity_id
_entity_poly.type
_entity_poly.pdbx_seq_one_letter_code
_entity_poly.pdbx_strand_id
1 'polypeptide(L)'
;MADKVVWEERMRKVMWRGARTGERQWLTEIGERRNDSLLDIEFIDWNPGNRSRFYSDNFKTIYQYAEYKYLLHQEDWSYSSRLKYLLLCGSPVIYANFYGWQEYWYHLLKHDFNIIEFKAKGSELSFYNLTREIAKNDRKAKYIGSNGRALVQKYLNDQAIQQYSHMM
;
A
#
# COMPACT_ATOMS: atom_id res chain seq x y z
N MET A 1 1.68 14.41 -6.79
CA MET A 1 0.76 13.25 -6.95
C MET A 1 -0.39 13.31 -5.96
N ALA A 2 -0.12 13.38 -4.66
CA ALA A 2 -1.14 13.42 -3.60
C ALA A 2 -1.87 14.77 -3.43
N ASP A 3 -1.39 15.85 -4.05
CA ASP A 3 -1.93 17.20 -3.88
C ASP A 3 -3.18 17.47 -4.74
N LYS A 4 -3.61 16.48 -5.55
CA LYS A 4 -4.82 16.59 -6.38
C LYS A 4 -6.11 16.35 -5.61
N VAL A 5 -6.05 15.61 -4.50
CA VAL A 5 -7.22 15.26 -3.67
C VAL A 5 -6.86 15.51 -2.22
N VAL A 6 -7.58 16.44 -1.58
CA VAL A 6 -7.38 16.76 -0.17
C VAL A 6 -7.80 15.57 0.70
N TRP A 7 -7.14 15.40 1.85
CA TRP A 7 -7.30 14.23 2.71
C TRP A 7 -8.77 13.92 3.05
N GLU A 8 -9.55 14.97 3.29
CA GLU A 8 -10.94 14.91 3.71
C GLU A 8 -11.87 14.35 2.63
N GLU A 9 -11.51 14.50 1.35
CA GLU A 9 -12.26 14.00 0.19
C GLU A 9 -11.91 12.55 -0.19
N ARG A 10 -10.83 12.01 0.37
CA ARG A 10 -10.37 10.66 0.04
C ARG A 10 -11.38 9.61 0.50
N MET A 11 -11.58 8.60 -0.34
CA MET A 11 -12.40 7.43 -0.04
C MET A 11 -11.91 6.73 1.22
N ARG A 12 -12.81 6.56 2.18
CA ARG A 12 -12.54 5.87 3.45
C ARG A 12 -12.55 4.34 3.25
N LYS A 13 -11.63 3.84 2.43
CA LYS A 13 -11.41 2.42 2.18
C LYS A 13 -9.92 2.08 2.18
N VAL A 14 -9.62 0.82 2.50
CA VAL A 14 -8.31 0.19 2.34
C VAL A 14 -8.23 -0.39 0.94
N MET A 15 -7.35 0.18 0.13
CA MET A 15 -7.24 -0.16 -1.28
C MET A 15 -6.07 -1.09 -1.55
N TRP A 16 -6.33 -2.12 -2.37
CA TRP A 16 -5.30 -2.93 -3.00
C TRP A 16 -5.73 -3.41 -4.39
N ARG A 17 -4.78 -3.38 -5.33
CA ARG A 17 -4.86 -4.08 -6.62
C ARG A 17 -3.51 -4.70 -6.94
N GLY A 18 -3.52 -5.93 -7.46
CA GLY A 18 -2.30 -6.64 -7.84
C GLY A 18 -2.58 -7.98 -8.50
N ALA A 19 -1.55 -8.58 -9.10
CA ALA A 19 -1.66 -9.89 -9.71
C ALA A 19 -1.90 -10.99 -8.66
N ARG A 20 -2.68 -12.02 -9.03
CA ARG A 20 -2.86 -13.24 -8.23
C ARG A 20 -1.63 -14.13 -8.41
N THR A 21 -0.56 -13.76 -7.71
CA THR A 21 0.74 -14.44 -7.77
C THR A 21 1.20 -14.83 -6.37
N GLY A 22 1.94 -15.94 -6.32
CA GLY A 22 2.64 -16.45 -5.14
C GLY A 22 1.80 -16.43 -3.86
N GLU A 23 2.25 -15.60 -2.93
CA GLU A 23 1.90 -15.65 -1.50
C GLU A 23 0.70 -14.75 -1.11
N ARG A 24 -0.03 -14.25 -2.10
CA ARG A 24 -1.13 -13.29 -1.91
C ARG A 24 -2.49 -13.91 -1.62
N GLN A 25 -2.56 -15.23 -1.43
CA GLN A 25 -3.82 -15.96 -1.33
C GLN A 25 -4.79 -15.41 -0.28
N TRP A 26 -4.30 -14.98 0.90
CA TRP A 26 -5.12 -14.40 1.97
C TRP A 26 -5.86 -13.11 1.56
N LEU A 27 -5.37 -12.37 0.55
CA LEU A 27 -6.09 -11.21 -0.02
C LEU A 27 -7.45 -11.60 -0.62
N THR A 28 -7.59 -12.86 -1.07
CA THR A 28 -8.88 -13.43 -1.49
C THR A 28 -9.85 -13.46 -0.31
N GLU A 29 -9.37 -13.81 0.88
CA GLU A 29 -10.20 -13.98 2.07
C GLU A 29 -10.60 -12.65 2.68
N ILE A 30 -9.70 -11.67 2.66
CA ILE A 30 -10.00 -10.33 3.16
C ILE A 30 -10.77 -9.44 2.18
N GLY A 31 -10.53 -9.58 0.88
CA GLY A 31 -11.09 -8.69 -0.14
C GLY A 31 -12.29 -9.26 -0.88
N GLU A 32 -12.12 -10.42 -1.50
CA GLU A 32 -13.11 -10.95 -2.46
C GLU A 32 -14.21 -11.77 -1.79
N ARG A 33 -13.87 -12.53 -0.73
CA ARG A 33 -14.82 -13.40 -0.03
C ARG A 33 -15.57 -12.70 1.09
N ARG A 34 -15.05 -11.59 1.61
CA ARG A 34 -15.66 -10.79 2.67
C ARG A 34 -16.06 -9.43 2.13
N ASN A 35 -17.37 -9.23 2.04
CA ASN A 35 -17.95 -7.95 1.64
C ASN A 35 -17.89 -6.92 2.80
N ASP A 36 -16.69 -6.45 3.14
CA ASP A 36 -16.47 -5.37 4.12
C ASP A 36 -16.42 -4.02 3.40
N SER A 37 -17.31 -3.10 3.75
CA SER A 37 -17.41 -1.78 3.10
C SER A 37 -16.17 -0.89 3.29
N LEU A 38 -15.31 -1.21 4.27
CA LEU A 38 -14.03 -0.55 4.50
C LEU A 38 -12.92 -1.07 3.58
N LEU A 39 -13.12 -2.16 2.85
CA LEU A 39 -12.12 -2.77 2.01
C LEU A 39 -12.45 -2.60 0.52
N ASP A 40 -11.40 -2.38 -0.26
CA ASP A 40 -11.42 -2.33 -1.71
C ASP A 40 -10.20 -3.09 -2.24
N ILE A 41 -10.26 -4.42 -2.15
CA ILE A 41 -9.13 -5.33 -2.37
C ILE A 41 -9.54 -6.33 -3.42
N GLU A 42 -8.91 -6.26 -4.59
CA GLU A 42 -9.24 -7.15 -5.70
C GLU A 42 -7.97 -7.52 -6.48
N PHE A 43 -7.97 -8.73 -7.05
CA PHE A 43 -6.92 -9.12 -7.98
C PHE A 43 -7.15 -8.50 -9.37
N ILE A 44 -6.04 -8.16 -10.03
CA ILE A 44 -6.02 -7.80 -11.44
C ILE A 44 -5.88 -9.12 -12.22
N ASP A 45 -6.76 -9.33 -13.21
CA ASP A 45 -6.63 -10.39 -14.20
C ASP A 45 -5.61 -10.00 -15.28
N TRP A 46 -4.60 -10.84 -15.52
CA TRP A 46 -3.53 -10.62 -16.51
C TRP A 46 -3.61 -11.54 -17.74
N ASN A 47 -4.61 -12.42 -17.88
CA ASN A 47 -4.66 -13.50 -18.91
C ASN A 47 -4.66 -13.03 -20.39
N PRO A 48 -3.53 -12.91 -21.11
CA PRO A 48 -3.31 -12.09 -22.32
C PRO A 48 -4.36 -12.10 -23.47
N GLY A 49 -5.27 -13.07 -23.56
CA GLY A 49 -6.39 -13.10 -24.52
C GLY A 49 -7.49 -12.04 -24.34
N ASN A 50 -7.62 -11.39 -23.18
CA ASN A 50 -8.63 -10.34 -22.95
C ASN A 50 -8.06 -8.93 -23.22
N ARG A 51 -8.38 -8.33 -24.36
CA ARG A 51 -7.83 -7.03 -24.81
C ARG A 51 -8.44 -5.80 -24.11
N SER A 52 -9.53 -5.95 -23.34
CA SER A 52 -10.16 -4.84 -22.61
C SER A 52 -9.41 -4.42 -21.33
N ARG A 53 -8.26 -5.05 -21.02
CA ARG A 53 -7.59 -4.98 -19.70
C ARG A 53 -6.94 -3.68 -19.29
N PHE A 54 -6.49 -2.86 -20.22
CA PHE A 54 -6.04 -1.50 -19.88
C PHE A 54 -7.21 -0.58 -19.52
N TYR A 55 -8.44 -1.06 -19.75
CA TYR A 55 -9.72 -0.39 -19.50
C TYR A 55 -10.63 -1.20 -18.58
N SER A 56 -10.14 -2.24 -17.89
CA SER A 56 -10.94 -2.89 -16.87
C SER A 56 -11.00 -1.97 -15.65
N ASP A 57 -12.20 -1.78 -15.09
CA ASP A 57 -12.43 -0.91 -13.92
C ASP A 57 -11.57 -1.28 -12.70
N ASN A 58 -11.03 -2.50 -12.71
CA ASN A 58 -10.21 -3.09 -11.64
C ASN A 58 -8.74 -2.65 -11.68
N PHE A 59 -8.21 -2.20 -12.82
CA PHE A 59 -6.86 -1.61 -12.85
C PHE A 59 -6.92 -0.18 -12.30
N LYS A 60 -5.97 0.18 -11.43
CA LYS A 60 -5.86 1.53 -10.86
C LYS A 60 -4.45 2.09 -11.07
N THR A 61 -4.39 3.31 -11.55
CA THR A 61 -3.15 4.09 -11.65
C THR A 61 -2.74 4.61 -10.28
N ILE A 62 -1.46 4.95 -10.07
CA ILE A 62 -0.99 5.54 -8.80
C ILE A 62 -1.75 6.83 -8.42
N TYR A 63 -2.23 7.59 -9.42
CA TYR A 63 -3.09 8.75 -9.15
C TYR A 63 -4.41 8.36 -8.50
N GLN A 64 -5.05 7.29 -8.99
CA GLN A 64 -6.29 6.76 -8.40
C GLN A 64 -6.04 6.15 -7.02
N TYR A 65 -4.87 5.56 -6.75
CA TYR A 65 -4.52 5.13 -5.39
C TYR A 65 -4.53 6.31 -4.40
N ALA A 66 -4.10 7.50 -4.83
CA ALA A 66 -4.09 8.69 -3.96
C ALA A 66 -5.48 9.20 -3.56
N GLU A 67 -6.54 8.71 -4.22
CA GLU A 67 -7.95 8.99 -3.87
C GLU A 67 -8.41 8.18 -2.65
N TYR A 68 -7.64 7.19 -2.19
CA TYR A 68 -7.99 6.34 -1.05
C TYR A 68 -7.25 6.75 0.21
N LYS A 69 -7.93 6.70 1.37
CA LYS A 69 -7.33 7.04 2.67
C LYS A 69 -6.31 6.03 3.16
N TYR A 70 -6.46 4.74 2.82
CA TYR A 70 -5.58 3.70 3.33
C TYR A 70 -5.14 2.81 2.18
N LEU A 71 -3.86 2.48 2.15
CA LEU A 71 -3.27 1.66 1.09
C LEU A 71 -2.70 0.39 1.71
N LEU A 72 -2.94 -0.76 1.09
CA LEU A 72 -2.31 -2.01 1.48
C LEU A 72 -1.09 -2.27 0.58
N HIS A 73 -0.03 -2.76 1.19
CA HIS A 73 1.16 -3.24 0.52
C HIS A 73 1.45 -4.67 0.97
N GLN A 74 1.74 -5.53 -0.01
CA GLN A 74 2.30 -6.85 0.24
C GLN A 74 3.32 -7.17 -0.85
N GLU A 75 4.43 -7.74 -0.39
CA GLU A 75 5.46 -8.37 -1.19
C GLU A 75 4.94 -9.64 -1.86
N ASP A 76 5.82 -10.33 -2.57
CA ASP A 76 5.51 -11.61 -3.20
C ASP A 76 6.78 -12.47 -3.26
N TRP A 77 7.17 -12.97 -4.43
CA TRP A 77 8.42 -13.69 -4.68
C TRP A 77 9.69 -12.90 -4.27
N SER A 78 9.61 -11.58 -4.22
CA SER A 78 10.65 -10.69 -3.69
C SER A 78 10.00 -9.39 -3.18
N TYR A 79 10.83 -8.38 -2.87
CA TYR A 79 10.34 -7.04 -2.59
C TYR A 79 9.43 -6.54 -3.74
N SER A 80 8.44 -5.72 -3.40
CA SER A 80 7.60 -5.08 -4.40
C SER A 80 7.93 -3.59 -4.50
N SER A 81 8.44 -3.17 -5.65
CA SER A 81 8.79 -1.77 -5.95
C SER A 81 7.64 -0.76 -5.80
N ARG A 82 6.41 -1.24 -5.58
CA ARG A 82 5.21 -0.43 -5.38
C ARG A 82 5.28 0.42 -4.11
N LEU A 83 5.96 -0.03 -3.05
CA LEU A 83 5.85 0.58 -1.71
C LEU A 83 6.16 2.08 -1.73
N LYS A 84 7.27 2.49 -2.35
CA LYS A 84 7.66 3.91 -2.49
C LYS A 84 6.60 4.77 -3.19
N TYR A 85 5.91 4.23 -4.20
CA TYR A 85 4.84 4.94 -4.89
C TYR A 85 3.58 5.09 -4.03
N LEU A 86 3.26 4.08 -3.21
CA LEU A 86 2.13 4.16 -2.26
C LEU A 86 2.40 5.20 -1.17
N LEU A 87 3.62 5.24 -0.64
CA LEU A 87 4.01 6.24 0.36
C LEU A 87 3.92 7.67 -0.21
N LEU A 88 4.24 7.88 -1.49
CA LEU A 88 4.07 9.18 -2.16
C LEU A 88 2.61 9.67 -2.26
N CYS A 89 1.62 8.78 -2.13
CA CYS A 89 0.21 9.16 -2.07
C CYS A 89 -0.13 9.93 -0.77
N GLY A 90 0.73 9.91 0.25
CA GLY A 90 0.46 10.55 1.54
C GLY A 90 -0.66 9.87 2.35
N SER A 91 -1.13 8.72 1.88
CA SER A 91 -2.00 7.84 2.64
C SER A 91 -1.14 6.89 3.47
N PRO A 92 -1.51 6.58 4.72
CA PRO A 92 -0.82 5.55 5.48
C PRO A 92 -0.88 4.22 4.73
N VAL A 93 0.29 3.59 4.64
CA VAL A 93 0.43 2.27 4.01
C VAL A 93 0.45 1.21 5.10
N ILE A 94 -0.50 0.28 5.03
CA ILE A 94 -0.50 -0.96 5.79
C ILE A 94 0.39 -1.94 5.03
N TYR A 95 1.51 -2.30 5.61
CA TYR A 95 2.48 -3.21 5.06
C TYR A 95 2.32 -4.59 5.70
N ALA A 96 1.73 -5.52 4.93
CA ALA A 96 1.74 -6.94 5.23
C ALA A 96 3.15 -7.52 5.01
N ASN A 97 4.02 -7.34 6.00
CA ASN A 97 5.42 -7.74 6.00
C ASN A 97 5.57 -9.15 6.57
N PHE A 98 5.25 -10.16 5.76
CA PHE A 98 5.26 -11.56 6.20
C PHE A 98 6.52 -12.33 5.81
N TYR A 99 7.24 -11.87 4.79
CA TYR A 99 8.35 -12.61 4.18
C TYR A 99 9.70 -11.94 4.41
N GLY A 100 9.70 -10.70 4.92
CA GLY A 100 10.91 -9.98 5.26
C GLY A 100 11.75 -9.61 4.05
N TRP A 101 11.18 -9.47 2.85
CA TRP A 101 11.95 -8.87 1.76
C TRP A 101 12.23 -7.40 2.07
N GLN A 102 13.34 -6.91 1.56
CA GLN A 102 13.83 -5.58 1.85
C GLN A 102 14.38 -4.94 0.57
N GLU A 103 14.06 -3.66 0.37
CA GLU A 103 14.91 -2.78 -0.44
C GLU A 103 15.94 -2.10 0.47
N TYR A 104 17.01 -1.56 -0.11
CA TYR A 104 18.11 -0.91 0.60
C TYR A 104 17.68 0.18 1.61
N TRP A 105 16.52 0.80 1.40
CA TRP A 105 16.00 1.89 2.22
C TRP A 105 14.99 1.45 3.30
N TYR A 106 14.58 0.18 3.33
CA TYR A 106 13.51 -0.28 4.23
C TYR A 106 13.88 -0.15 5.72
N HIS A 107 15.17 -0.09 6.06
CA HIS A 107 15.64 0.18 7.43
C HIS A 107 15.18 1.55 7.97
N LEU A 108 14.72 2.46 7.11
CA LEU A 108 14.15 3.77 7.50
C LEU A 108 12.66 3.70 7.87
N LEU A 109 12.00 2.57 7.60
CA LEU A 109 10.60 2.34 7.94
C LEU A 109 10.44 2.16 9.45
N LYS A 110 9.44 2.84 10.02
CA LYS A 110 9.12 2.83 11.44
C LYS A 110 7.62 2.68 11.62
N HIS A 111 7.23 1.56 12.22
CA HIS A 111 5.85 1.27 12.59
C HIS A 111 5.23 2.45 13.36
N ASP A 112 3.97 2.77 13.08
CA ASP A 112 3.22 3.85 13.71
C ASP A 112 3.78 5.27 13.53
N PHE A 113 4.84 5.43 12.73
CA PHE A 113 5.44 6.72 12.41
C PHE A 113 5.32 7.06 10.93
N ASN A 114 5.82 6.19 10.03
CA ASN A 114 5.81 6.42 8.58
C ASN A 114 5.23 5.24 7.77
N ILE A 115 4.87 4.16 8.45
CA ILE A 115 4.22 2.98 7.92
C ILE A 115 3.41 2.30 9.02
N ILE A 116 2.45 1.46 8.64
CA ILE A 116 1.75 0.57 9.55
C ILE A 116 2.20 -0.84 9.19
N GLU A 117 2.76 -1.59 10.14
CA GLU A 117 3.23 -2.95 9.90
C GLU A 117 2.14 -3.92 10.33
N PHE A 118 1.86 -4.91 9.50
CA PHE A 118 0.99 -6.02 9.80
C PHE A 118 1.78 -7.31 9.59
N LYS A 119 2.02 -8.06 10.68
CA LYS A 119 2.87 -9.26 10.68
C LYS A 119 2.10 -10.56 10.97
N ALA A 120 0.80 -10.48 11.26
CA ALA A 120 -0.03 -11.63 11.61
C ALA A 120 -0.59 -12.32 10.35
N LYS A 121 0.27 -13.04 9.61
CA LYS A 121 -0.15 -13.85 8.45
C LYS A 121 -1.21 -14.88 8.86
N GLY A 122 -2.27 -15.03 8.06
CA GLY A 122 -3.38 -15.95 8.34
C GLY A 122 -4.29 -15.52 9.49
N SER A 123 -4.30 -14.21 9.80
CA SER A 123 -5.17 -13.62 10.81
C SER A 123 -6.02 -12.51 10.21
N GLU A 124 -6.97 -12.90 9.36
CA GLU A 124 -7.92 -12.01 8.68
C GLU A 124 -8.68 -11.17 9.71
N LEU A 125 -9.09 -11.77 10.84
CA LEU A 125 -9.73 -11.06 11.95
C LEU A 125 -8.87 -9.91 12.48
N SER A 126 -7.58 -10.14 12.68
CA SER A 126 -6.64 -9.12 13.14
C SER A 126 -6.48 -8.02 12.10
N PHE A 127 -6.46 -8.37 10.81
CA PHE A 127 -6.44 -7.39 9.73
C PHE A 127 -7.68 -6.49 9.78
N TYR A 128 -8.89 -7.04 9.89
CA TYR A 128 -10.10 -6.22 9.97
C TYR A 128 -10.15 -5.32 11.22
N ASN A 129 -9.63 -5.80 12.35
CA ASN A 129 -9.55 -5.00 13.56
C ASN A 129 -8.59 -3.83 13.37
N LEU A 130 -7.42 -4.09 12.81
CA LEU A 130 -6.44 -3.05 12.45
C LEU A 130 -7.05 -1.99 11.52
N THR A 131 -7.74 -2.40 10.45
CA THR A 131 -8.33 -1.44 9.50
C THR A 131 -9.39 -0.58 10.17
N ARG A 132 -10.24 -1.15 11.03
CA ARG A 132 -11.23 -0.39 11.83
C ARG A 132 -10.58 0.56 12.83
N GLU A 133 -9.49 0.16 13.48
CA GLU A 133 -8.76 1.02 14.41
C GLU A 133 -8.12 2.22 13.71
N ILE A 134 -7.44 1.98 12.58
CA ILE A 134 -6.87 3.06 11.75
C ILE A 134 -8.00 4.00 11.31
N ALA A 135 -9.12 3.45 10.84
CA ALA A 135 -10.25 4.23 10.38
C ALA A 135 -10.97 5.01 11.48
N LYS A 136 -10.79 4.66 12.76
CA LYS A 136 -11.30 5.43 13.90
C LYS A 136 -10.38 6.59 14.29
N ASN A 137 -9.09 6.51 13.94
CA ASN A 137 -8.09 7.52 14.31
C ASN A 137 -7.55 8.26 13.08
N ASP A 138 -8.43 9.04 12.43
CA ASP A 138 -8.15 9.74 11.17
C ASP A 138 -6.94 10.69 11.26
N ARG A 139 -6.74 11.35 12.41
CA ARG A 139 -5.57 12.22 12.66
C ARG A 139 -4.26 11.43 12.67
N LYS A 140 -4.22 10.30 13.40
CA LYS A 140 -3.03 9.42 13.41
C LYS A 140 -2.77 8.84 12.02
N ALA A 141 -3.82 8.43 11.31
CA ALA A 141 -3.71 7.94 9.94
C ALA A 141 -3.08 8.99 9.00
N LYS A 142 -3.59 10.23 9.01
CA LYS A 142 -3.05 11.35 8.22
C LYS A 142 -1.61 11.67 8.58
N TYR A 143 -1.27 11.64 9.87
CA TYR A 143 0.10 11.84 10.35
C TYR A 143 1.07 10.78 9.80
N ILE A 144 0.72 9.51 9.92
CA ILE A 144 1.56 8.40 9.41
C ILE A 144 1.75 8.51 7.89
N GLY A 145 0.67 8.76 7.16
CA GLY A 145 0.74 8.93 5.70
C GLY A 145 1.62 10.10 5.27
N SER A 146 1.53 11.23 5.98
CA SER A 146 2.36 12.43 5.72
C SER A 146 3.84 12.15 5.95
N ASN A 147 4.18 11.44 7.03
CA ASN A 147 5.56 11.04 7.32
C ASN A 147 6.10 10.00 6.32
N GLY A 148 5.26 9.06 5.88
CA GLY A 148 5.59 8.12 4.80
C GLY A 148 5.97 8.84 3.51
N ARG A 149 5.17 9.83 3.11
CA ARG A 149 5.47 10.69 1.95
C ARG A 149 6.78 11.46 2.14
N ALA A 150 6.97 12.07 3.31
CA ALA A 150 8.17 12.84 3.62
C ALA A 150 9.44 11.99 3.57
N LEU A 151 9.39 10.73 4.03
CA LEU A 151 10.51 9.78 3.93
C LEU A 151 10.93 9.58 2.48
N VAL A 152 9.98 9.29 1.59
CA VAL A 152 10.29 9.04 0.17
C VAL A 152 10.84 10.29 -0.50
N GLN A 153 10.23 11.46 -0.26
CA GLN A 153 10.70 12.73 -0.82
C GLN A 153 12.12 13.08 -0.37
N LYS A 154 12.46 12.77 0.89
CA LYS A 154 13.77 13.09 1.47
C LYS A 154 14.86 12.10 1.08
N TYR A 155 14.58 10.80 1.12
CA TYR A 155 15.61 9.76 1.04
C TYR A 155 15.60 8.93 -0.24
N LEU A 156 14.59 9.08 -1.10
CA LEU A 156 14.48 8.36 -2.38
C LEU A 156 14.34 9.29 -3.58
N ASN A 157 14.88 10.51 -3.48
CA ASN A 157 15.08 11.39 -4.63
C ASN A 157 16.37 11.01 -5.38
N ASP A 158 16.51 11.49 -6.61
CA ASP A 158 17.63 11.15 -7.50
C ASP A 158 18.99 11.40 -6.85
N GLN A 159 19.15 12.51 -6.13
CA GLN A 159 20.39 12.85 -5.44
C GLN A 159 20.71 11.83 -4.34
N ALA A 160 19.75 11.48 -3.50
CA ALA A 160 19.93 10.50 -2.43
C ALA A 160 20.26 9.10 -2.98
N ILE A 161 19.62 8.70 -4.09
CA ILE A 161 19.88 7.42 -4.75
C ILE A 161 21.31 7.39 -5.33
N GLN A 162 21.73 8.47 -6.00
CA GLN A 162 23.09 8.59 -6.54
C GLN A 162 24.14 8.51 -5.42
N GLN A 163 23.94 9.25 -4.32
CA GLN A 163 24.84 9.23 -3.18
C GLN A 163 24.98 7.82 -2.58
N TYR A 164 23.86 7.13 -2.37
CA TYR A 164 23.88 5.75 -1.86
C TYR A 164 24.63 4.81 -2.81
N SER A 165 24.46 4.97 -4.12
CA SER A 165 25.09 4.14 -5.14
C SER A 165 26.61 4.33 -5.21
N HIS A 166 27.12 5.50 -4.84
CA HIS A 166 28.56 5.78 -4.78
C HIS A 166 29.24 5.32 -3.47
N MET A 167 28.47 4.91 -2.47
CA MET A 167 28.98 4.42 -1.18
C MET A 167 29.10 2.88 -1.12
N MET A 168 28.54 2.18 -2.11
CA MET A 168 28.65 0.72 -2.28
C MET A 168 29.76 0.38 -3.27
#